data_AF-A0AB36GWR9-F1
#
_entry.id   AF-A0AB36GWR9-F1
#
_cell.length_a   1.000
_cell.length_b   1.000
_cell.length_c   1.000
_cell.angle_alpha   90.00
_cell.angle_beta   90.00
_cell.angle_gamma   90.00
#
_symmetry.space_group_name_H-M   'P 1'
#
loop_
_entity.id
_entity.type
_entity.pdbx_description
1 polymer ?
#
loop_
_entity_poly.entity_id
_entity_poly.type
_entity_poly.pdbx_seq_one_letter_code
_entity_poly.pdbx_strand_id
1 'polypeptide(L)'
;MIKNIRERNESVKPHDFELKKLRAALPGYFDKNGNFKFDRLQDTLQGNDVNPTKEGYELKFLGKSYAKYLTSTETETVIVPDLKHNAEPENRDSENLYIVGDNLDALKHLLGSYAGKVKCIYIDPPYNTGSDGFVYNDDFGFTPSQLVNKIGISEEEAQRVHDLQGKSSHSAWLTFMYPRLYLAKELLSDNGVIFISIDDNEQSNLKMLCDEIFGEQNFLANIVWEKRFTRSNNAKLFASVTEYIITIRKSESVKFLRASRTEKSDSLYSNPDNDPRGPWTSVSYVNPASKEERPNLAYIINNPFTKKDIVHPTNAWKYELSTYQKHVNEDRLWWGTDGRNTYPRLKRFLSDVSDGMVPVNLLHYKDVGTTDKASSNLNTLMEGKVFSFPKPVDLLRTLLNIGAPESQDIVLDFFSGSGTTAEAVLKLNSEDNGNRKYIMVQIPEEIDSSKPAYKAGYRTIDEIGCERIKRAAEKIKSETNADIDYGFRLFRLEEPYGQVLDDLEAFNPEQGDALFSGDYVSKFDNLDQQGTPGRDTILATWLVQDGYGLTADTRQVELAGYSLDVCGDSAYIIEPGLTSDDVKSMVTMIENGSLNISRVVVFGYSIEFSVMHELKKNLSVLKSGKSMTVIERF
;
A
#
# COMPACT_ATOMS: atom_id res chain seq x y z
N MET A 1 -14.40 -5.68 21.14
CA MET A 1 -13.45 -4.88 20.39
C MET A 1 -12.12 -4.78 21.11
N ILE A 2 -11.91 -3.91 22.09
CA ILE A 2 -10.54 -3.65 22.63
C ILE A 2 -10.13 -4.66 23.69
N LYS A 3 -11.05 -5.09 24.54
CA LYS A 3 -10.76 -6.11 25.56
C LYS A 3 -10.25 -7.39 24.90
N ASN A 4 -10.99 -7.90 23.90
CA ASN A 4 -10.59 -9.08 23.14
C ASN A 4 -9.21 -8.92 22.46
N ILE A 5 -8.88 -7.72 21.98
CA ILE A 5 -7.59 -7.40 21.34
C ILE A 5 -6.47 -7.44 22.38
N ARG A 6 -6.66 -6.85 23.57
CA ARG A 6 -5.67 -6.86 24.65
C ARG A 6 -5.39 -8.27 25.16
N GLU A 7 -6.43 -9.02 25.48
CA GLU A 7 -6.31 -10.42 25.92
C GLU A 7 -5.57 -11.26 24.89
N ARG A 8 -5.84 -11.03 23.59
CA ARG A 8 -5.08 -11.65 22.51
C ARG A 8 -3.61 -11.21 22.53
N ASN A 9 -3.33 -9.91 22.52
CA ASN A 9 -1.99 -9.32 22.49
C ASN A 9 -1.11 -9.76 23.69
N GLU A 10 -1.71 -10.11 24.84
CA GLU A 10 -1.00 -10.71 25.97
C GLU A 10 -0.37 -12.06 25.65
N SER A 11 -1.07 -12.87 24.84
CA SER A 11 -0.66 -14.23 24.47
C SER A 11 0.24 -14.30 23.22
N VAL A 12 0.27 -13.24 22.40
CA VAL A 12 0.99 -13.19 21.12
C VAL A 12 2.50 -13.35 21.29
N LYS A 13 3.11 -14.12 20.39
CA LYS A 13 4.55 -14.34 20.25
C LYS A 13 5.09 -13.77 18.94
N PRO A 14 6.42 -13.50 18.85
CA PRO A 14 7.02 -12.86 17.68
C PRO A 14 6.77 -13.56 16.33
N HIS A 15 6.64 -14.88 16.33
CA HIS A 15 6.49 -15.68 15.11
C HIS A 15 5.03 -16.02 14.78
N ASP A 16 4.06 -15.56 15.58
CA ASP A 16 2.66 -15.96 15.41
C ASP A 16 2.08 -15.49 14.07
N PHE A 17 2.48 -14.31 13.59
CA PHE A 17 2.07 -13.84 12.28
C PHE A 17 2.53 -14.78 11.15
N GLU A 18 3.82 -15.14 11.17
CA GLU A 18 4.43 -16.06 10.19
C GLU A 18 3.78 -17.46 10.27
N LEU A 19 3.58 -17.98 11.49
CA LEU A 19 2.97 -19.29 11.72
C LEU A 19 1.52 -19.35 11.27
N LYS A 20 0.72 -18.29 11.51
CA LYS A 20 -0.66 -18.18 11.03
C LYS A 20 -0.71 -18.30 9.50
N LYS A 21 0.21 -17.62 8.81
CA LYS A 21 0.32 -17.69 7.34
C LYS A 21 0.76 -19.06 6.86
N LEU A 22 1.76 -19.66 7.50
CA LEU A 22 2.24 -20.99 7.15
C LEU A 22 1.12 -22.04 7.29
N ARG A 23 0.33 -21.95 8.38
CA ARG A 23 -0.85 -22.81 8.57
C ARG A 23 -1.92 -22.62 7.51
N ALA A 24 -2.20 -21.37 7.14
CA ALA A 24 -3.19 -21.07 6.10
C ALA A 24 -2.75 -21.58 4.71
N ALA A 25 -1.47 -21.41 4.36
CA ALA A 25 -0.95 -21.81 3.06
C ALA A 25 -0.71 -23.33 2.93
N LEU A 26 -0.29 -23.98 4.02
CA LEU A 26 0.18 -25.36 4.04
C LEU A 26 -0.51 -26.22 5.12
N PRO A 27 -1.87 -26.28 5.18
CA PRO A 27 -2.58 -26.96 6.27
C PRO A 27 -2.24 -28.45 6.37
N GLY A 28 -1.96 -29.12 5.24
CA GLY A 28 -1.58 -30.54 5.21
C GLY A 28 -0.24 -30.87 5.89
N TYR A 29 0.57 -29.85 6.19
CA TYR A 29 1.85 -29.99 6.89
C TYR A 29 1.72 -29.84 8.40
N PHE A 30 0.50 -29.71 8.93
CA PHE A 30 0.24 -29.74 10.36
C PHE A 30 -0.48 -31.04 10.75
N ASP A 31 -0.26 -31.51 11.98
CA ASP A 31 -1.08 -32.58 12.56
C ASP A 31 -2.33 -32.02 13.27
N LYS A 32 -3.19 -32.91 13.77
CA LYS A 32 -4.41 -32.52 14.51
C LYS A 32 -4.13 -31.72 15.80
N ASN A 33 -2.90 -31.77 16.31
CA ASN A 33 -2.46 -31.06 17.50
C ASN A 33 -1.74 -29.74 17.13
N GLY A 34 -1.61 -29.42 15.84
CA GLY A 34 -0.95 -28.20 15.35
C GLY A 34 0.58 -28.29 15.24
N ASN A 35 1.18 -29.48 15.37
CA ASN A 35 2.63 -29.64 15.18
C ASN A 35 2.99 -29.65 13.69
N PHE A 36 4.09 -28.99 13.33
CA PHE A 36 4.58 -28.94 11.96
C PHE A 36 5.34 -30.22 11.57
N LYS A 37 4.98 -30.81 10.44
CA LYS A 37 5.57 -32.04 9.89
C LYS A 37 6.74 -31.69 8.97
N PHE A 38 7.89 -31.38 9.57
CA PHE A 38 9.09 -30.96 8.85
C PHE A 38 9.53 -31.97 7.79
N ASP A 39 9.57 -33.26 8.15
CA ASP A 39 9.98 -34.35 7.24
C ASP A 39 9.11 -34.38 5.98
N ARG A 40 7.78 -34.20 6.13
CA ARG A 40 6.87 -34.16 4.98
C ARG A 40 7.19 -33.01 4.03
N LEU A 41 7.53 -31.83 4.56
CA LEU A 41 7.93 -30.69 3.74
C LEU A 41 9.26 -30.97 3.05
N GLN A 42 10.23 -31.49 3.80
CA GLN A 42 11.55 -31.86 3.27
C GLN A 42 11.44 -32.88 2.14
N ASP A 43 10.63 -33.95 2.31
CA ASP A 43 10.37 -34.96 1.29
C ASP A 43 9.71 -34.35 0.04
N THR A 44 8.77 -33.42 0.22
CA THR A 44 8.11 -32.72 -0.90
C THR A 44 9.10 -31.87 -1.69
N LEU A 45 10.04 -31.22 -1.00
CA LEU A 45 11.05 -30.36 -1.63
C LEU A 45 12.11 -31.18 -2.37
N GLN A 46 12.49 -32.35 -1.85
CA GLN A 46 13.46 -33.25 -2.50
C GLN A 46 12.95 -33.88 -3.80
N GLY A 47 11.63 -33.97 -3.99
CA GLY A 47 11.01 -34.51 -5.20
C GLY A 47 10.86 -33.52 -6.37
N ASN A 48 11.26 -32.25 -6.21
CA ASN A 48 11.04 -31.17 -7.18
C ASN A 48 12.35 -30.44 -7.56
N ASP A 49 12.32 -29.58 -8.59
CA ASP A 49 13.40 -28.70 -9.06
C ASP A 49 13.91 -27.66 -8.03
N VAL A 50 13.62 -27.84 -6.73
CA VAL A 50 14.03 -26.94 -5.64
C VAL A 50 15.31 -27.46 -5.03
N ASN A 51 16.43 -26.82 -5.34
CA ASN A 51 17.71 -27.13 -4.71
C ASN A 51 17.79 -26.47 -3.32
N PRO A 52 17.80 -27.24 -2.21
CA PRO A 52 17.98 -26.65 -0.89
C PRO A 52 19.38 -26.06 -0.78
N THR A 53 19.47 -24.75 -0.60
CA THR A 53 20.73 -24.06 -0.34
C THR A 53 21.00 -23.94 1.16
N LYS A 54 22.26 -24.08 1.56
CA LYS A 54 22.76 -23.71 2.89
C LYS A 54 23.45 -22.34 2.90
N GLU A 55 23.53 -21.69 1.74
CA GLU A 55 24.00 -20.31 1.61
C GLU A 55 22.84 -19.35 1.86
N GLY A 56 23.08 -18.38 2.75
CA GLY A 56 22.15 -17.30 3.05
C GLY A 56 22.82 -16.26 3.92
N TYR A 57 22.48 -14.99 3.70
CA TYR A 57 22.85 -13.89 4.59
C TYR A 57 21.64 -13.56 5.47
N GLU A 58 21.86 -13.35 6.78
CA GLU A 58 20.82 -12.90 7.70
C GLU A 58 21.13 -11.47 8.17
N LEU A 59 20.20 -10.54 7.97
CA LEU A 59 20.27 -9.21 8.55
C LEU A 59 19.95 -9.30 10.05
N LYS A 60 20.99 -9.20 10.88
CA LYS A 60 20.84 -9.14 12.35
C LYS A 60 20.92 -7.72 12.85
N PHE A 61 19.93 -7.30 13.63
CA PHE A 61 19.90 -6.01 14.31
C PHE A 61 19.20 -6.14 15.66
N LEU A 62 19.59 -5.28 16.60
CA LEU A 62 18.94 -5.21 17.91
C LEU A 62 17.50 -4.73 17.75
N GLY A 63 16.54 -5.41 18.38
CA GLY A 63 15.11 -5.09 18.25
C GLY A 63 14.37 -5.89 17.17
N LYS A 64 15.04 -6.75 16.40
CA LYS A 64 14.39 -7.58 15.37
C LYS A 64 13.25 -8.46 15.92
N SER A 65 13.46 -9.13 17.05
CA SER A 65 12.43 -9.96 17.69
C SER A 65 11.25 -9.12 18.19
N TYR A 66 11.50 -7.88 18.64
CA TYR A 66 10.46 -6.93 19.02
C TYR A 66 9.66 -6.44 17.81
N ALA A 67 10.33 -6.09 16.71
CA ALA A 67 9.67 -5.74 15.46
C ALA A 67 8.76 -6.87 14.93
N LYS A 68 9.19 -8.13 15.05
CA LYS A 68 8.37 -9.31 14.73
C LYS A 68 7.16 -9.45 15.66
N TYR A 69 7.34 -9.19 16.96
CA TYR A 69 6.24 -9.13 17.92
C TYR A 69 5.22 -8.05 17.55
N LEU A 70 5.64 -6.82 17.25
CA LEU A 70 4.75 -5.73 16.82
C LEU A 70 3.96 -6.07 15.54
N THR A 71 4.56 -6.84 14.64
CA THR A 71 3.89 -7.33 13.42
C THR A 71 2.77 -8.32 13.76
N SER A 72 2.91 -9.06 14.86
CA SER A 72 1.96 -10.11 15.28
C SER A 72 0.82 -9.60 16.18
N THR A 73 0.94 -8.39 16.73
CA THR A 73 -0.11 -7.78 17.57
C THR A 73 -1.22 -7.15 16.73
N GLU A 74 -2.43 -7.15 17.27
CA GLU A 74 -3.54 -6.35 16.76
C GLU A 74 -3.44 -4.91 17.32
N THR A 75 -4.03 -3.94 16.62
CA THR A 75 -4.02 -2.53 17.04
C THR A 75 -5.05 -2.27 18.13
N GLU A 76 -4.69 -1.46 19.12
CA GLU A 76 -5.59 -1.07 20.22
C GLU A 76 -6.35 0.23 19.93
N THR A 77 -6.15 0.81 18.75
CA THR A 77 -6.85 2.00 18.28
C THR A 77 -8.21 1.68 17.66
N VAL A 78 -9.11 2.66 17.67
CA VAL A 78 -10.38 2.66 16.93
C VAL A 78 -10.33 3.68 15.79
N ILE A 79 -11.21 3.51 14.81
CA ILE A 79 -11.33 4.39 13.64
C ILE A 79 -12.47 5.38 13.89
N VAL A 80 -12.14 6.66 13.96
CA VAL A 80 -13.08 7.76 14.15
C VAL A 80 -13.27 8.51 12.82
N PRO A 81 -14.44 8.42 12.16
CA PRO A 81 -14.71 9.16 10.93
C PRO A 81 -14.93 10.65 11.21
N ASP A 82 -14.29 11.55 10.46
CA ASP A 82 -14.59 12.99 10.54
C ASP A 82 -15.91 13.28 9.80
N LEU A 83 -17.03 13.13 10.50
CA LEU A 83 -18.38 13.21 9.89
C LEU A 83 -18.64 14.56 9.22
N LYS A 84 -18.04 15.64 9.74
CA LYS A 84 -18.21 16.97 9.16
C LYS A 84 -17.48 17.07 7.82
N HIS A 85 -16.19 16.76 7.78
CA HIS A 85 -15.40 16.77 6.53
C HIS A 85 -15.98 15.79 5.51
N ASN A 86 -16.41 14.61 5.96
CA ASN A 86 -16.95 13.55 5.11
C ASN A 86 -18.37 13.86 4.57
N ALA A 87 -19.11 14.79 5.19
CA ALA A 87 -20.42 15.20 4.71
C ALA A 87 -20.37 16.29 3.62
N GLU A 88 -19.22 16.95 3.45
CA GLU A 88 -19.05 17.99 2.43
C GLU A 88 -19.29 17.41 1.02
N PRO A 89 -19.95 18.15 0.10
CA PRO A 89 -20.37 17.62 -1.20
C PRO A 89 -19.25 16.99 -2.03
N GLU A 90 -18.04 17.55 -1.96
CA GLU A 90 -16.86 17.03 -2.67
C GLU A 90 -16.30 15.74 -2.06
N ASN A 91 -16.56 15.44 -0.78
CA ASN A 91 -15.97 14.31 -0.05
C ASN A 91 -16.95 13.17 0.19
N ARG A 92 -18.27 13.45 0.21
CA ARG A 92 -19.30 12.48 0.57
C ARG A 92 -19.20 11.19 -0.23
N ASP A 93 -19.02 11.30 -1.54
CA ASP A 93 -19.00 10.15 -2.45
C ASP A 93 -17.56 9.77 -2.85
N SER A 94 -16.56 10.36 -2.19
CA SER A 94 -15.14 10.11 -2.50
C SER A 94 -14.71 8.70 -2.07
N GLU A 95 -13.91 8.07 -2.92
CA GLU A 95 -13.26 6.79 -2.64
C GLU A 95 -11.81 6.96 -2.15
N ASN A 96 -11.26 8.18 -2.26
CA ASN A 96 -9.97 8.52 -1.69
C ASN A 96 -10.03 8.64 -0.16
N LEU A 97 -8.93 8.29 0.50
CA LEU A 97 -8.84 8.19 1.95
C LEU A 97 -7.65 8.98 2.49
N TYR A 98 -7.87 9.65 3.62
CA TYR A 98 -6.82 10.22 4.46
C TYR A 98 -7.02 9.75 5.90
N ILE A 99 -6.02 9.07 6.46
CA ILE A 99 -6.03 8.51 7.81
C ILE A 99 -5.00 9.25 8.66
N VAL A 100 -5.45 9.84 9.75
CA VAL A 100 -4.60 10.52 10.73
C VAL A 100 -4.31 9.56 11.88
N GLY A 101 -3.04 9.26 12.13
CA GLY A 101 -2.61 8.34 13.19
C GLY A 101 -1.26 7.70 12.90
N ASP A 102 -0.76 6.88 13.81
CA ASP A 102 0.44 6.09 13.55
C ASP A 102 0.20 5.13 12.39
N ASN A 103 1.17 5.06 11.49
CA ASN A 103 1.06 4.26 10.29
C ASN A 103 1.13 2.74 10.56
N LEU A 104 1.73 2.29 11.65
CA LEU A 104 1.68 0.89 12.05
C LEU A 104 0.23 0.46 12.37
N ASP A 105 -0.50 1.28 13.13
CA ASP A 105 -1.90 1.04 13.47
C ASP A 105 -2.82 1.16 12.25
N ALA A 106 -2.59 2.17 11.40
CA ALA A 106 -3.32 2.31 10.15
C ALA A 106 -3.13 1.09 9.25
N LEU A 107 -1.90 0.59 9.09
CA LEU A 107 -1.63 -0.60 8.30
C LEU A 107 -2.33 -1.84 8.88
N LYS A 108 -2.37 -1.98 10.21
CA LYS A 108 -3.10 -3.08 10.89
C LYS A 108 -4.59 -3.02 10.63
N HIS A 109 -5.22 -1.85 10.74
CA HIS A 109 -6.62 -1.65 10.37
C HIS A 109 -6.86 -1.98 8.90
N LEU A 110 -6.05 -1.43 8.01
CA LEU A 110 -6.18 -1.64 6.56
C LEU A 110 -6.10 -3.12 6.17
N LEU A 111 -5.39 -3.98 6.90
CA LEU A 111 -5.38 -5.42 6.62
C LEU A 111 -6.76 -6.06 6.65
N GLY A 112 -7.70 -5.55 7.44
CA GLY A 112 -9.06 -6.09 7.53
C GLY A 112 -9.81 -6.04 6.19
N SER A 113 -9.55 -5.01 5.38
CA SER A 113 -10.32 -4.75 4.15
C SER A 113 -9.49 -4.58 2.87
N TYR A 114 -8.20 -4.30 2.98
CA TYR A 114 -7.31 -3.96 1.85
C TYR A 114 -6.15 -4.94 1.64
N ALA A 115 -6.07 -6.02 2.44
CA ALA A 115 -5.09 -7.09 2.22
C ALA A 115 -5.17 -7.63 0.79
N GLY A 116 -4.04 -7.65 0.09
CA GLY A 116 -3.95 -8.09 -1.31
C GLY A 116 -4.64 -7.19 -2.34
N LYS A 117 -5.04 -5.96 -1.99
CA LYS A 117 -5.79 -5.06 -2.90
C LYS A 117 -5.00 -3.83 -3.37
N VAL A 118 -3.93 -3.45 -2.68
CA VAL A 118 -3.14 -2.26 -3.03
C VAL A 118 -2.29 -2.55 -4.25
N LYS A 119 -2.38 -1.70 -5.28
CA LYS A 119 -1.59 -1.87 -6.50
C LYS A 119 -0.18 -1.32 -6.32
N CYS A 120 -0.09 -0.10 -5.83
CA CYS A 120 1.17 0.62 -5.73
C CYS A 120 1.32 1.20 -4.34
N ILE A 121 2.49 1.02 -3.74
CA ILE A 121 2.89 1.74 -2.53
C ILE A 121 4.01 2.69 -2.91
N TYR A 122 3.88 3.95 -2.53
CA TYR A 122 5.01 4.88 -2.47
C TYR A 122 5.18 5.32 -1.03
N ILE A 123 6.42 5.32 -0.53
CA ILE A 123 6.72 5.90 0.76
C ILE A 123 8.01 6.70 0.74
N ASP A 124 8.03 7.76 1.54
CA ASP A 124 9.16 8.63 1.82
C ASP A 124 9.47 8.60 3.33
N PRO A 125 10.03 7.49 3.85
CA PRO A 125 10.32 7.36 5.28
C PRO A 125 11.40 8.36 5.72
N PRO A 126 11.57 8.59 7.04
CA PRO A 126 12.71 9.36 7.55
C PRO A 126 14.04 8.71 7.10
N TYR A 127 14.99 9.52 6.63
CA TYR A 127 16.25 9.02 6.05
C TYR A 127 17.34 8.70 7.09
N ASN A 128 17.12 9.06 8.36
CA ASN A 128 18.07 8.91 9.45
C ASN A 128 19.40 9.66 9.21
N THR A 129 19.30 10.91 8.73
CA THR A 129 20.46 11.77 8.43
C THR A 129 21.17 12.32 9.68
N GLY A 130 20.55 12.16 10.85
CA GLY A 130 20.94 12.81 12.10
C GLY A 130 20.51 14.28 12.20
N SER A 131 19.89 14.84 11.16
CA SER A 131 19.40 16.22 11.11
C SER A 131 17.92 16.36 10.72
N ASP A 132 17.31 15.26 10.28
CA ASP A 132 15.87 15.12 9.98
C ASP A 132 15.00 14.92 11.23
N GLY A 133 15.63 14.82 12.41
CA GLY A 133 14.91 14.67 13.67
C GLY A 133 14.39 13.27 13.93
N PHE A 134 14.77 12.26 13.13
CA PHE A 134 14.35 10.88 13.39
C PHE A 134 14.87 10.39 14.73
N VAL A 135 13.95 9.97 15.58
CA VAL A 135 14.21 9.33 16.86
C VAL A 135 13.19 8.20 17.03
N TYR A 136 13.66 7.02 17.44
CA TYR A 136 12.77 5.92 17.76
C TYR A 136 12.00 6.23 19.04
N ASN A 137 10.75 6.64 18.89
CA ASN A 137 9.90 7.13 19.98
C ASN A 137 8.80 6.14 20.38
N ASP A 138 8.86 4.92 19.87
CA ASP A 138 7.90 3.87 20.24
C ASP A 138 7.98 3.62 21.75
N ASP A 139 6.84 3.76 22.44
CA ASP A 139 6.75 3.33 23.82
C ASP A 139 6.65 1.81 23.80
N PHE A 140 7.67 1.15 24.33
CA PHE A 140 7.68 -0.30 24.38
C PHE A 140 6.48 -0.85 25.15
N GLY A 141 5.84 -0.06 26.03
CA GLY A 141 4.70 -0.48 26.85
C GLY A 141 5.03 -1.62 27.83
N PHE A 142 6.30 -2.01 27.89
CA PHE A 142 6.81 -3.17 28.60
C PHE A 142 8.11 -2.82 29.32
N THR A 143 8.20 -3.25 30.56
CA THR A 143 9.48 -3.38 31.26
C THR A 143 10.37 -4.42 30.59
N PRO A 144 11.70 -4.37 30.76
CA PRO A 144 12.61 -5.40 30.27
C PRO A 144 12.19 -6.82 30.67
N SER A 145 11.74 -7.03 31.90
CA SER A 145 11.26 -8.34 32.37
C SER A 145 9.99 -8.81 31.65
N GLN A 146 9.09 -7.90 31.30
CA GLN A 146 7.91 -8.24 30.49
C GLN A 146 8.31 -8.60 29.04
N LEU A 147 9.30 -7.91 28.46
CA LEU A 147 9.84 -8.23 27.13
C LEU A 147 10.47 -9.62 27.09
N VAL A 148 11.23 -10.02 28.12
CA VAL A 148 11.79 -11.38 28.25
C VAL A 148 10.69 -12.44 28.15
N ASN A 149 9.62 -12.29 28.94
CA ASN A 149 8.52 -13.24 28.98
C ASN A 149 7.71 -13.28 27.67
N LYS A 150 7.53 -12.12 27.03
CA LYS A 150 6.75 -12.01 25.79
C LYS A 150 7.50 -12.54 24.56
N ILE A 151 8.76 -12.15 24.41
CA ILE A 151 9.52 -12.29 23.17
C ILE A 151 10.51 -13.46 23.25
N GLY A 152 10.84 -13.91 24.47
CA GLY A 152 11.76 -15.03 24.68
C GLY A 152 13.23 -14.65 24.46
N ILE A 153 13.59 -13.40 24.75
CA ILE A 153 14.96 -12.87 24.68
C ILE A 153 15.63 -12.88 26.06
N SER A 154 16.96 -12.76 26.11
CA SER A 154 17.67 -12.65 27.39
C SER A 154 17.35 -11.33 28.10
N GLU A 155 17.51 -11.27 29.43
CA GLU A 155 17.34 -10.02 30.19
C GLU A 155 18.26 -8.89 29.67
N GLU A 156 19.50 -9.23 29.32
CA GLU A 156 20.44 -8.28 28.74
C GLU A 156 19.95 -7.74 27.39
N GLU A 157 19.43 -8.61 26.51
CA GLU A 157 18.91 -8.20 25.22
C GLU A 157 17.64 -7.36 25.39
N ALA A 158 16.74 -7.73 26.32
CA ALA A 158 15.54 -6.96 26.63
C ALA A 158 15.86 -5.54 27.11
N GLN A 159 16.86 -5.38 27.98
CA GLN A 159 17.31 -4.05 28.41
C GLN A 159 17.85 -3.25 27.23
N ARG A 160 18.69 -3.86 26.38
CA ARG A 160 19.25 -3.19 25.21
C ARG A 160 18.18 -2.77 24.20
N VAL A 161 17.16 -3.59 24.00
CA VAL A 161 15.99 -3.25 23.17
C VAL A 161 15.25 -2.07 23.77
N HIS A 162 14.95 -2.09 25.06
CA HIS A 162 14.32 -0.97 25.76
C HIS A 162 15.13 0.32 25.61
N ASP A 163 16.46 0.24 25.69
CA ASP A 163 17.36 1.38 25.49
C ASP A 163 17.41 1.89 24.04
N LEU A 164 16.71 1.29 23.06
CA LEU A 164 16.59 1.85 21.71
C LEU A 164 15.69 3.10 21.69
N GLN A 165 14.80 3.26 22.66
CA GLN A 165 13.96 4.44 22.77
C GLN A 165 14.83 5.70 22.85
N GLY A 166 14.49 6.73 22.09
CA GLY A 166 15.27 7.96 22.04
C GLY A 166 16.53 7.87 21.16
N LYS A 167 16.79 6.75 20.47
CA LYS A 167 17.97 6.60 19.60
C LYS A 167 17.63 6.72 18.12
N SER A 168 18.64 7.17 17.35
CA SER A 168 18.63 7.26 15.88
C SER A 168 19.63 6.28 15.23
N SER A 169 19.88 5.14 15.88
CA SER A 169 20.81 4.12 15.33
C SER A 169 20.17 3.32 14.20
N HIS A 170 20.98 2.68 13.35
CA HIS A 170 20.48 1.78 12.30
C HIS A 170 19.55 0.68 12.84
N SER A 171 19.85 0.12 14.03
CA SER A 171 18.97 -0.87 14.67
C SER A 171 17.62 -0.30 15.07
N ALA A 172 17.59 0.97 15.51
CA ALA A 172 16.35 1.66 15.85
C ALA A 172 15.50 1.94 14.60
N TRP A 173 16.13 2.41 13.52
CA TRP A 173 15.48 2.63 12.23
C TRP A 173 14.95 1.33 11.61
N LEU A 174 15.74 0.25 11.64
CA LEU A 174 15.31 -1.07 11.19
C LEU A 174 14.14 -1.64 12.01
N THR A 175 14.17 -1.45 13.35
CA THR A 175 13.07 -1.86 14.24
C THR A 175 11.78 -1.11 13.91
N PHE A 176 11.88 0.18 13.57
CA PHE A 176 10.76 1.01 13.12
C PHE A 176 10.20 0.57 11.76
N MET A 177 11.06 0.34 10.76
CA MET A 177 10.64 0.06 9.39
C MET A 177 10.17 -1.38 9.17
N TYR A 178 10.73 -2.35 9.89
CA TYR A 178 10.42 -3.78 9.70
C TYR A 178 8.91 -4.09 9.75
N PRO A 179 8.16 -3.75 10.82
CA PRO A 179 6.75 -4.14 10.89
C PRO A 179 5.93 -3.43 9.83
N ARG A 180 6.23 -2.15 9.54
CA ARG A 180 5.54 -1.34 8.53
C ARG A 180 5.70 -1.95 7.13
N LEU A 181 6.92 -2.30 6.72
CA LEU A 181 7.17 -2.94 5.43
C LEU A 181 6.57 -4.34 5.35
N TYR A 182 6.55 -5.09 6.45
CA TYR A 182 5.94 -6.41 6.50
C TYR A 182 4.42 -6.31 6.28
N LEU A 183 3.72 -5.40 6.96
CA LEU A 183 2.27 -5.21 6.77
C LEU A 183 1.97 -4.60 5.39
N ALA A 184 2.79 -3.66 4.92
CA ALA A 184 2.68 -3.09 3.57
C ALA A 184 2.76 -4.17 2.48
N LYS A 185 3.66 -5.16 2.65
CA LYS A 185 3.72 -6.34 1.78
C LYS A 185 2.36 -7.05 1.74
N GLU A 186 1.69 -7.23 2.87
CA GLU A 186 0.40 -7.92 2.94
C GLU A 186 -0.76 -7.14 2.32
N LEU A 187 -0.69 -5.81 2.29
CA LEU A 187 -1.64 -4.96 1.58
C LEU A 187 -1.47 -5.01 0.06
N LEU A 188 -0.24 -5.20 -0.45
CA LEU A 188 0.01 -5.30 -1.88
C LEU A 188 -0.70 -6.52 -2.49
N SER A 189 -1.39 -6.25 -3.59
CA SER A 189 -1.84 -7.25 -4.57
C SER A 189 -0.66 -8.05 -5.13
N ASP A 190 -0.92 -9.28 -5.60
CA ASP A 190 0.13 -10.15 -6.13
C ASP A 190 0.88 -9.51 -7.31
N ASN A 191 0.21 -8.68 -8.09
CA ASN A 191 0.77 -7.90 -9.19
C ASN A 191 1.14 -6.45 -8.79
N GLY A 192 1.29 -6.18 -7.49
CA GLY A 192 1.63 -4.86 -6.95
C GLY A 192 3.13 -4.61 -6.80
N VAL A 193 3.48 -3.32 -6.68
CA VAL A 193 4.85 -2.83 -6.52
C VAL A 193 4.96 -1.80 -5.40
N ILE A 194 6.13 -1.71 -4.77
CA ILE A 194 6.47 -0.69 -3.79
C ILE A 194 7.71 0.10 -4.23
N PHE A 195 7.63 1.42 -4.08
CA PHE A 195 8.71 2.38 -4.28
C PHE A 195 9.03 3.04 -2.94
N ILE A 196 10.30 3.00 -2.53
CA ILE A 196 10.75 3.55 -1.25
C ILE A 196 11.86 4.54 -1.50
N SER A 197 11.60 5.82 -1.27
CA SER A 197 12.61 6.88 -1.31
C SER A 197 13.58 6.73 -0.14
N ILE A 198 14.88 6.90 -0.40
CA ILE A 198 15.92 6.82 0.62
C ILE A 198 17.18 7.57 0.16
N ASP A 199 18.08 7.89 1.09
CA ASP A 199 19.41 8.38 0.79
C ASP A 199 20.52 7.37 1.19
N ASP A 200 21.78 7.80 1.12
CA ASP A 200 22.93 6.93 1.39
C ASP A 200 22.99 6.41 2.85
N ASN A 201 22.31 7.04 3.82
CA ASN A 201 22.43 6.66 5.25
C ASN A 201 21.84 5.28 5.52
N GLU A 202 20.72 4.95 4.88
CA GLU A 202 19.97 3.72 5.14
C GLU A 202 19.72 2.87 3.88
N GLN A 203 20.15 3.27 2.66
CA GLN A 203 19.82 2.50 1.45
C GLN A 203 20.24 1.03 1.52
N SER A 204 21.41 0.73 2.09
CA SER A 204 21.92 -0.65 2.19
C SER A 204 21.09 -1.46 3.17
N ASN A 205 20.80 -0.87 4.33
CA ASN A 205 19.99 -1.49 5.38
C ASN A 205 18.55 -1.74 4.90
N LEU A 206 17.96 -0.75 4.23
CA LEU A 206 16.63 -0.87 3.63
C LEU A 206 16.59 -1.95 2.55
N LYS A 207 17.59 -2.02 1.66
CA LYS A 207 17.67 -3.07 0.63
C LYS A 207 17.70 -4.46 1.26
N MET A 208 18.54 -4.66 2.27
CA MET A 208 18.67 -5.96 2.96
C MET A 208 17.41 -6.32 3.74
N LEU A 209 16.77 -5.33 4.38
CA LEU A 209 15.47 -5.50 5.04
C LEU A 209 14.39 -5.91 4.04
N CYS A 210 14.37 -5.28 2.86
CA CYS A 210 13.45 -5.63 1.79
C CYS A 210 13.72 -7.02 1.21
N ASP A 211 14.97 -7.43 1.08
CA ASP A 211 15.31 -8.79 0.63
C ASP A 211 14.80 -9.85 1.61
N GLU A 212 14.90 -9.58 2.92
CA GLU A 212 14.35 -10.48 3.94
C GLU A 212 12.81 -10.53 3.90
N ILE A 213 12.15 -9.38 3.77
CA ILE A 213 10.68 -9.30 3.81
C ILE A 213 10.04 -9.78 2.50
N PHE A 214 10.54 -9.35 1.35
CA PHE A 214 9.94 -9.61 0.03
C PHE A 214 10.57 -10.80 -0.70
N GLY A 215 11.77 -11.22 -0.30
CA GLY A 215 12.60 -12.15 -1.05
C GLY A 215 13.46 -11.42 -2.09
N GLU A 216 14.75 -11.73 -2.13
CA GLU A 216 15.73 -11.08 -3.03
C GLU A 216 15.31 -11.13 -4.50
N GLN A 217 14.67 -12.21 -4.95
CA GLN A 217 14.18 -12.41 -6.32
C GLN A 217 13.07 -11.43 -6.76
N ASN A 218 12.52 -10.68 -5.80
CA ASN A 218 11.48 -9.69 -6.02
C ASN A 218 12.01 -8.25 -6.07
N PHE A 219 13.31 -8.04 -5.84
CA PHE A 219 13.93 -6.75 -6.14
C PHE A 219 13.91 -6.47 -7.65
N LEU A 220 13.52 -5.25 -8.04
CA LEU A 220 13.42 -4.86 -9.44
C LEU A 220 14.54 -3.88 -9.84
N ALA A 221 14.69 -2.79 -9.09
CA ALA A 221 15.64 -1.74 -9.43
C ALA A 221 15.98 -0.88 -8.21
N ASN A 222 17.20 -0.33 -8.22
CA ASN A 222 17.54 0.85 -7.44
C ASN A 222 17.55 2.04 -8.40
N ILE A 223 16.50 2.84 -8.36
CA ILE A 223 16.35 4.02 -9.22
C ILE A 223 17.13 5.17 -8.59
N VAL A 224 17.99 5.81 -9.37
CA VAL A 224 18.73 7.01 -8.97
C VAL A 224 17.97 8.24 -9.46
N TRP A 225 17.55 9.10 -8.54
CA TRP A 225 16.90 10.37 -8.86
C TRP A 225 17.87 11.53 -8.66
N GLU A 226 18.05 12.36 -9.70
CA GLU A 226 18.80 13.61 -9.60
C GLU A 226 18.01 14.67 -8.83
N LYS A 227 18.11 14.68 -7.49
CA LYS A 227 17.39 15.63 -6.62
C LYS A 227 17.78 17.09 -6.80
N ARG A 228 18.96 17.35 -7.37
CA ARG A 228 19.48 18.69 -7.68
C ARG A 228 20.47 18.62 -8.83
N PHE A 229 20.62 19.74 -9.55
CA PHE A 229 21.58 19.86 -10.65
C PHE A 229 22.80 20.71 -10.29
N THR A 230 22.71 21.54 -9.25
CA THR A 230 23.81 22.37 -8.76
C THR A 230 24.62 21.65 -7.70
N ARG A 231 25.94 21.87 -7.71
CA ARG A 231 26.84 21.37 -6.67
C ARG A 231 26.87 22.38 -5.53
N SER A 232 26.77 21.89 -4.29
CA SER A 232 26.93 22.76 -3.12
C SER A 232 28.39 23.17 -2.98
N ASN A 233 28.67 24.48 -2.94
CA ASN A 233 30.01 25.01 -2.66
C ASN A 233 30.48 24.68 -1.24
N ASN A 234 29.57 24.27 -0.35
CA ASN A 234 29.87 23.85 1.01
C ASN A 234 30.25 22.36 1.10
N ALA A 235 30.13 21.59 0.02
CA ALA A 235 30.53 20.19 0.00
C ALA A 235 32.06 20.08 0.11
N LYS A 236 32.55 19.37 1.13
CA LYS A 236 33.99 19.23 1.38
C LYS A 236 34.65 18.12 0.56
N LEU A 237 33.90 17.04 0.29
CA LEU A 237 34.37 15.87 -0.46
C LEU A 237 33.53 15.71 -1.73
N PHE A 238 32.37 15.06 -1.62
CA PHE A 238 31.42 14.90 -2.71
C PHE A 238 30.14 15.70 -2.43
N ALA A 239 29.64 16.39 -3.45
CA ALA A 239 28.31 16.96 -3.41
C ALA A 239 27.29 15.85 -3.71
N SER A 240 26.43 15.53 -2.75
CA SER A 240 25.28 14.65 -2.99
C SER A 240 24.27 15.39 -3.87
N VAL A 241 24.09 14.90 -5.10
CA VAL A 241 23.13 15.41 -6.08
C VAL A 241 22.03 14.41 -6.43
N THR A 242 22.11 13.21 -5.85
CA THR A 242 21.21 12.10 -6.09
C THR A 242 20.57 11.61 -4.80
N GLU A 243 19.42 10.97 -4.95
CA GLU A 243 18.76 10.11 -3.97
C GLU A 243 18.34 8.80 -4.65
N TYR A 244 17.94 7.83 -3.86
CA TYR A 244 17.61 6.49 -4.34
C TYR A 244 16.13 6.19 -4.13
N ILE A 245 15.57 5.35 -5.00
CA ILE A 245 14.24 4.79 -4.85
C ILE A 245 14.34 3.28 -5.07
N ILE A 246 14.24 2.53 -3.98
CA ILE A 246 14.24 1.06 -4.02
C ILE A 246 12.88 0.61 -4.53
N THR A 247 12.90 -0.19 -5.60
CA THR A 247 11.71 -0.69 -6.29
C THR A 247 11.64 -2.21 -6.16
N ILE A 248 10.53 -2.71 -5.63
CA ILE A 248 10.30 -4.13 -5.34
C ILE A 248 8.91 -4.52 -5.83
N ARG A 249 8.75 -5.73 -6.38
CA ARG A 249 7.43 -6.33 -6.66
C ARG A 249 6.96 -7.20 -5.50
N LYS A 250 5.66 -7.38 -5.34
CA LYS A 250 5.11 -8.35 -4.37
C LYS A 250 5.44 -9.80 -4.75
N SER A 251 5.25 -10.14 -6.03
CA SER A 251 5.45 -11.50 -6.55
C SER A 251 5.80 -11.51 -8.02
N GLU A 252 6.17 -12.69 -8.55
CA GLU A 252 6.44 -12.91 -9.97
C GLU A 252 5.25 -12.67 -10.90
N SER A 253 4.05 -12.39 -10.38
CA SER A 253 2.90 -11.97 -11.17
C SER A 253 3.15 -10.65 -11.90
N VAL A 254 4.06 -9.80 -11.38
CA VAL A 254 4.59 -8.65 -12.13
C VAL A 254 5.61 -9.14 -13.16
N LYS A 255 5.13 -9.38 -14.39
CA LYS A 255 5.96 -9.83 -15.53
C LYS A 255 6.62 -8.68 -16.29
N PHE A 256 5.92 -7.55 -16.41
CA PHE A 256 6.38 -6.39 -17.16
C PHE A 256 5.99 -5.11 -16.45
N LEU A 257 6.86 -4.11 -16.52
CA LEU A 257 6.57 -2.73 -16.16
C LEU A 257 6.75 -1.84 -17.39
N ARG A 258 5.94 -0.80 -17.49
CA ARG A 258 5.92 0.12 -18.61
C ARG A 258 5.80 1.55 -18.08
N ALA A 259 6.67 2.42 -18.57
CA ALA A 259 6.59 3.85 -18.38
C ALA A 259 5.89 4.48 -19.59
N SER A 260 5.21 5.60 -19.36
CA SER A 260 4.61 6.39 -20.43
C SER A 260 5.67 6.82 -21.46
N ARG A 261 5.25 6.90 -22.72
CA ARG A 261 6.10 7.40 -23.79
C ARG A 261 6.30 8.91 -23.63
N THR A 262 7.44 9.39 -24.09
CA THR A 262 7.78 10.83 -24.07
C THR A 262 7.70 11.41 -25.48
N GLU A 263 7.41 12.71 -25.61
CA GLU A 263 7.46 13.41 -26.91
C GLU A 263 8.80 13.20 -27.60
N LYS A 264 9.90 13.22 -26.83
CA LYS A 264 11.24 12.92 -27.34
C LYS A 264 11.31 11.51 -27.94
N SER A 265 10.75 10.49 -27.27
CA SER A 265 10.73 9.13 -27.79
C SER A 265 9.84 8.98 -29.03
N ASP A 266 8.74 9.74 -29.10
CA ASP A 266 7.80 9.70 -30.22
C ASP A 266 8.33 10.43 -31.44
N SER A 267 9.09 11.51 -31.25
CA SER A 267 9.76 12.24 -32.33
C SER A 267 10.78 11.41 -33.13
N LEU A 268 11.21 10.25 -32.60
CA LEU A 268 12.09 9.30 -33.31
C LEU A 268 11.36 8.47 -34.37
N TYR A 269 10.03 8.54 -34.39
CA TYR A 269 9.17 7.81 -35.32
C TYR A 269 8.71 8.77 -36.42
N SER A 270 8.78 8.32 -37.67
CA SER A 270 8.34 9.07 -38.85
C SER A 270 7.75 8.11 -39.88
N ASN A 271 7.07 8.59 -40.91
CA ASN A 271 6.55 7.74 -41.98
C ASN A 271 7.06 8.17 -43.36
N PRO A 272 8.38 8.05 -43.63
CA PRO A 272 8.99 8.61 -44.84
C PRO A 272 8.58 7.89 -46.13
N ASP A 273 8.04 6.67 -46.03
CA ASP A 273 7.63 5.83 -47.15
C ASP A 273 6.10 5.64 -47.24
N ASN A 274 5.33 6.42 -46.49
CA ASN A 274 3.85 6.36 -46.44
C ASN A 274 3.32 4.95 -46.17
N ASP A 275 3.98 4.21 -45.28
CA ASP A 275 3.55 2.89 -44.85
C ASP A 275 2.15 2.99 -44.20
N PRO A 276 1.15 2.19 -44.61
CA PRO A 276 -0.22 2.28 -44.10
C PRO A 276 -0.33 1.96 -42.60
N ARG A 277 0.68 1.35 -41.99
CA ARG A 277 0.74 1.05 -40.55
C ARG A 277 1.15 2.27 -39.69
N GLY A 278 1.49 3.39 -40.33
CA GLY A 278 1.80 4.64 -39.65
C GLY A 278 3.29 4.82 -39.30
N PRO A 279 3.61 5.78 -38.41
CA PRO A 279 4.99 6.13 -38.08
C PRO A 279 5.82 4.95 -37.57
N TRP A 280 7.07 4.87 -38.00
CA TRP A 280 8.03 3.85 -37.60
C TRP A 280 9.43 4.44 -37.42
N THR A 281 10.29 3.72 -36.71
CA THR A 281 11.73 3.99 -36.65
C THR A 281 12.51 2.79 -37.18
N SER A 282 13.76 2.97 -37.60
CA SER A 282 14.56 1.87 -38.15
C SER A 282 15.68 1.42 -37.23
N VAL A 283 15.78 0.11 -37.02
CA VAL A 283 16.90 -0.52 -36.29
C VAL A 283 17.76 -1.35 -37.24
N SER A 284 19.06 -1.45 -36.94
CA SER A 284 19.98 -2.27 -37.73
C SER A 284 19.52 -3.73 -37.78
N TYR A 285 19.55 -4.34 -38.97
CA TYR A 285 19.32 -5.77 -39.17
C TYR A 285 20.61 -6.60 -39.00
N VAL A 286 21.75 -5.93 -38.83
CA VAL A 286 23.07 -6.55 -38.59
C VAL A 286 23.31 -6.68 -37.10
N ASN A 287 23.79 -7.86 -36.68
CA ASN A 287 24.14 -8.17 -35.29
C ASN A 287 25.57 -7.69 -34.98
N PRO A 288 25.88 -7.13 -33.79
CA PRO A 288 27.27 -6.87 -33.40
C PRO A 288 28.17 -8.12 -33.37
N ALA A 289 27.61 -9.32 -33.21
CA ALA A 289 28.36 -10.58 -33.28
C ALA A 289 28.82 -10.92 -34.70
N SER A 290 29.96 -11.60 -34.81
CA SER A 290 30.52 -12.10 -36.07
C SER A 290 29.71 -13.28 -36.63
N LYS A 291 29.86 -13.54 -37.93
CA LYS A 291 29.25 -14.71 -38.59
C LYS A 291 29.87 -16.03 -38.11
N GLU A 292 31.12 -16.01 -37.63
CA GLU A 292 31.81 -17.15 -37.03
C GLU A 292 31.23 -17.50 -35.65
N GLU A 293 30.88 -16.50 -34.84
CA GLU A 293 30.24 -16.71 -33.52
C GLU A 293 28.77 -17.16 -33.65
N ARG A 294 28.09 -16.82 -34.75
CA ARG A 294 26.68 -17.12 -35.00
C ARG A 294 26.45 -17.65 -36.43
N PRO A 295 27.00 -18.83 -36.78
CA PRO A 295 26.95 -19.35 -38.15
C PRO A 295 25.52 -19.62 -38.63
N ASN A 296 24.60 -19.96 -37.72
CA ASN A 296 23.17 -20.13 -38.02
C ASN A 296 22.46 -18.83 -38.48
N LEU A 297 23.06 -17.67 -38.24
CA LEU A 297 22.54 -16.35 -38.62
C LEU A 297 23.27 -15.77 -39.85
N ALA A 298 24.14 -16.55 -40.50
CA ALA A 298 24.90 -16.15 -41.67
C ALA A 298 24.30 -16.78 -42.93
N TYR A 299 23.25 -16.16 -43.47
CA TYR A 299 22.56 -16.62 -44.68
C TYR A 299 22.49 -15.49 -45.73
N ILE A 300 22.14 -15.84 -46.96
CA ILE A 300 21.98 -14.87 -48.05
C ILE A 300 20.63 -14.18 -47.94
N ILE A 301 20.61 -12.85 -48.08
CA ILE A 301 19.38 -12.06 -48.23
C ILE A 301 19.37 -11.38 -49.59
N ASN A 302 18.20 -11.26 -50.22
CA ASN A 302 18.06 -10.56 -51.49
C ASN A 302 17.52 -9.14 -51.27
N ASN A 303 18.13 -8.13 -51.88
CA ASN A 303 17.54 -6.80 -51.96
C ASN A 303 16.53 -6.77 -53.12
N PRO A 304 15.22 -6.57 -52.84
CA PRO A 304 14.18 -6.66 -53.86
C PRO A 304 14.21 -5.52 -54.88
N PHE A 305 14.85 -4.39 -54.57
CA PHE A 305 14.96 -3.22 -55.45
C PHE A 305 16.16 -3.35 -56.39
N THR A 306 17.32 -3.73 -55.87
CA THR A 306 18.56 -3.86 -56.66
C THR A 306 18.75 -5.26 -57.27
N LYS A 307 17.96 -6.24 -56.82
CA LYS A 307 18.05 -7.67 -57.17
C LYS A 307 19.38 -8.32 -56.82
N LYS A 308 20.15 -7.72 -55.91
CA LYS A 308 21.45 -8.24 -55.45
C LYS A 308 21.30 -9.14 -54.23
N ASP A 309 22.05 -10.23 -54.25
CA ASP A 309 22.26 -11.09 -53.09
C ASP A 309 23.32 -10.49 -52.18
N ILE A 310 23.06 -10.50 -50.88
CA ILE A 310 23.85 -9.84 -49.86
C ILE A 310 24.18 -10.81 -48.75
N VAL A 311 25.45 -10.81 -48.36
CA VAL A 311 25.97 -11.42 -47.14
C VAL A 311 26.79 -10.36 -46.44
N HIS A 312 26.68 -10.26 -45.12
CA HIS A 312 27.52 -9.32 -44.38
C HIS A 312 28.94 -9.90 -44.23
N PRO A 313 30.01 -9.12 -44.52
CA PRO A 313 31.36 -9.67 -44.63
C PRO A 313 31.93 -10.20 -43.31
N THR A 314 31.60 -9.53 -42.20
CA THR A 314 32.14 -9.81 -40.85
C THR A 314 31.08 -10.29 -39.87
N ASN A 315 29.98 -9.55 -39.77
CA ASN A 315 28.90 -9.79 -38.82
C ASN A 315 27.81 -10.75 -39.32
N ALA A 316 27.07 -11.32 -38.37
CA ALA A 316 25.87 -12.10 -38.66
C ALA A 316 24.62 -11.21 -38.79
N TRP A 317 23.53 -11.77 -39.30
CA TRP A 317 22.22 -11.12 -39.21
C TRP A 317 21.68 -11.18 -37.78
N LYS A 318 20.77 -10.25 -37.45
CA LYS A 318 20.18 -10.17 -36.11
C LYS A 318 19.11 -11.24 -35.86
N TYR A 319 18.54 -11.82 -36.91
CA TYR A 319 17.41 -12.73 -36.84
C TYR A 319 17.67 -14.00 -37.64
N GLU A 320 17.10 -15.12 -37.22
CA GLU A 320 17.13 -16.38 -37.97
C GLU A 320 16.36 -16.28 -39.28
N LEU A 321 16.64 -17.20 -40.21
CA LEU A 321 16.06 -17.19 -41.57
C LEU A 321 14.53 -17.20 -41.56
N SER A 322 13.90 -17.96 -40.66
CA SER A 322 12.44 -18.02 -40.51
C SER A 322 11.84 -16.67 -40.10
N THR A 323 12.48 -15.99 -39.14
CA THR A 323 12.08 -14.65 -38.70
C THR A 323 12.32 -13.60 -39.80
N TYR A 324 13.41 -13.74 -40.58
CA TYR A 324 13.62 -12.91 -41.76
C TYR A 324 12.52 -13.07 -42.80
N GLN A 325 12.13 -14.31 -43.13
CA GLN A 325 11.03 -14.57 -44.05
C GLN A 325 9.72 -13.94 -43.55
N LYS A 326 9.44 -14.03 -42.24
CA LYS A 326 8.31 -13.32 -41.63
C LYS A 326 8.40 -11.81 -41.85
N HIS A 327 9.55 -11.19 -41.59
CA HIS A 327 9.74 -9.76 -41.82
C HIS A 327 9.60 -9.35 -43.28
N VAL A 328 10.01 -10.19 -44.24
CA VAL A 328 9.80 -9.96 -45.68
C VAL A 328 8.31 -10.02 -46.01
N ASN A 329 7.60 -11.06 -45.56
CA ASN A 329 6.17 -11.23 -45.82
C ASN A 329 5.32 -10.12 -45.20
N GLU A 330 5.75 -9.61 -44.05
CA GLU A 330 5.12 -8.49 -43.37
C GLU A 330 5.62 -7.12 -43.88
N ASP A 331 6.44 -7.05 -44.93
CA ASP A 331 7.00 -5.80 -45.46
C ASP A 331 7.67 -4.90 -44.38
N ARG A 332 8.47 -5.51 -43.51
CA ARG A 332 9.17 -4.81 -42.40
C ARG A 332 10.61 -4.43 -42.74
N LEU A 333 11.13 -4.81 -43.90
CA LEU A 333 12.50 -4.50 -44.30
C LEU A 333 12.57 -3.18 -45.05
N TRP A 334 13.26 -2.21 -44.48
CA TRP A 334 13.49 -0.92 -45.10
C TRP A 334 14.88 -0.85 -45.75
N TRP A 335 14.90 -0.54 -47.03
CA TRP A 335 16.11 -0.49 -47.86
C TRP A 335 16.58 0.94 -48.18
N GLY A 336 16.13 1.93 -47.40
CA GLY A 336 16.35 3.34 -47.71
C GLY A 336 15.24 3.89 -48.60
N THR A 337 15.13 5.22 -48.67
CA THR A 337 14.10 5.91 -49.49
C THR A 337 14.21 5.60 -50.98
N ASP A 338 15.41 5.28 -51.47
CA ASP A 338 15.67 4.90 -52.86
C ASP A 338 15.90 3.39 -53.06
N GLY A 339 15.75 2.59 -52.00
CA GLY A 339 15.98 1.14 -52.02
C GLY A 339 17.45 0.70 -52.13
N ARG A 340 18.42 1.61 -51.96
CA ARG A 340 19.85 1.35 -52.23
C ARG A 340 20.71 1.09 -50.99
N ASN A 341 20.12 1.00 -49.80
CA ASN A 341 20.90 0.58 -48.64
C ASN A 341 21.55 -0.78 -48.90
N THR A 342 22.84 -0.89 -48.59
CA THR A 342 23.61 -2.14 -48.73
C THR A 342 23.03 -3.25 -47.87
N TYR A 343 22.54 -2.91 -46.68
CA TYR A 343 21.90 -3.83 -45.74
C TYR A 343 20.52 -3.29 -45.34
N PRO A 344 19.50 -4.16 -45.20
CA PRO A 344 18.20 -3.70 -44.77
C PRO A 344 18.27 -3.22 -43.32
N ARG A 345 17.33 -2.36 -42.97
CA ARG A 345 16.99 -2.06 -41.57
C ARG A 345 15.60 -2.61 -41.29
N LEU A 346 15.29 -2.89 -40.03
CA LEU A 346 13.96 -3.32 -39.63
C LEU A 346 13.11 -2.10 -39.27
N LYS A 347 11.93 -1.96 -39.88
CA LYS A 347 10.88 -1.03 -39.46
C LYS A 347 10.31 -1.49 -38.12
N ARG A 348 10.37 -0.62 -37.12
CA ARG A 348 9.66 -0.79 -35.84
C ARG A 348 8.57 0.27 -35.77
N PHE A 349 7.32 -0.16 -35.93
CA PHE A 349 6.18 0.74 -35.94
C PHE A 349 5.87 1.25 -34.54
N LEU A 350 5.41 2.49 -34.45
CA LEU A 350 4.96 3.10 -33.20
C LEU A 350 3.79 2.31 -32.60
N SER A 351 2.90 1.78 -33.47
CA SER A 351 1.79 0.91 -33.09
C SER A 351 2.24 -0.42 -32.47
N ASP A 352 3.46 -0.90 -32.78
CA ASP A 352 3.99 -2.15 -32.21
C ASP A 352 4.61 -1.94 -30.82
N VAL A 353 4.70 -0.68 -30.36
CA VAL A 353 5.31 -0.27 -29.09
C VAL A 353 4.41 0.72 -28.34
N SER A 354 3.10 0.66 -28.61
CA SER A 354 2.06 1.44 -27.94
C SER A 354 1.98 1.16 -26.44
N ASP A 355 2.42 -0.02 -26.02
CA ASP A 355 2.36 -0.50 -24.62
C ASP A 355 3.36 0.20 -23.69
N GLY A 356 3.92 1.34 -24.08
CA GLY A 356 4.88 2.11 -23.29
C GLY A 356 6.35 1.67 -23.44
N MET A 357 7.22 2.31 -22.65
CA MET A 357 8.66 2.07 -22.64
C MET A 357 9.07 1.23 -21.44
N VAL A 358 10.15 0.44 -21.54
CA VAL A 358 10.74 -0.19 -20.36
C VAL A 358 11.29 0.92 -19.45
N PRO A 359 10.92 0.96 -18.15
CA PRO A 359 11.44 1.96 -17.23
C PRO A 359 12.97 1.90 -17.11
N VAL A 360 13.58 3.04 -16.85
CA VAL A 360 15.02 3.16 -16.59
C VAL A 360 15.27 3.51 -15.13
N ASN A 361 16.43 3.11 -14.60
CA ASN A 361 16.80 3.34 -13.21
C ASN A 361 17.58 4.65 -12.98
N LEU A 362 17.48 5.61 -13.90
CA LEU A 362 18.04 6.95 -13.76
C LEU A 362 16.97 7.96 -14.16
N LEU A 363 16.53 8.77 -13.19
CA LEU A 363 15.53 9.81 -13.37
C LEU A 363 16.20 11.18 -13.31
N HIS A 364 16.23 11.85 -14.45
CA HIS A 364 16.87 13.15 -14.59
C HIS A 364 15.99 14.28 -14.04
N TYR A 365 16.63 15.25 -13.38
CA TYR A 365 15.92 16.37 -12.73
C TYR A 365 15.06 17.19 -13.69
N LYS A 366 15.37 17.17 -14.99
CA LYS A 366 14.64 17.90 -16.03
C LYS A 366 13.25 17.31 -16.25
N ASP A 367 13.13 16.00 -16.07
CA ASP A 367 11.91 15.25 -16.38
C ASP A 367 11.03 15.11 -15.12
N VAL A 368 11.66 14.91 -13.95
CA VAL A 368 10.95 14.61 -12.70
C VAL A 368 11.05 15.69 -11.63
N GLY A 369 11.80 16.77 -11.88
CA GLY A 369 11.98 17.87 -10.94
C GLY A 369 13.07 17.66 -9.88
N THR A 370 13.25 18.68 -9.04
CA THR A 370 14.26 18.76 -7.95
C THR A 370 13.59 19.04 -6.61
N THR A 371 14.31 18.81 -5.50
CA THR A 371 13.86 19.19 -4.14
C THR A 371 13.54 20.68 -4.04
N ASP A 372 14.35 21.54 -4.68
CA ASP A 372 14.15 23.00 -4.65
C ASP A 372 12.88 23.41 -5.42
N LYS A 373 12.65 22.81 -6.60
CA LYS A 373 11.44 23.05 -7.40
C LYS A 373 10.19 22.56 -6.66
N ALA A 374 10.25 21.39 -6.04
CA ALA A 374 9.16 20.86 -5.23
C ALA A 374 8.81 21.79 -4.06
N SER A 375 9.83 22.28 -3.35
CA SER A 375 9.64 23.25 -2.26
C SER A 375 9.03 24.56 -2.78
N SER A 376 9.52 25.09 -3.89
CA SER A 376 8.96 26.31 -4.50
C SER A 376 7.50 26.12 -4.90
N ASN A 377 7.18 25.01 -5.58
CA ASN A 377 5.81 24.72 -6.02
C ASN A 377 4.85 24.61 -4.83
N LEU A 378 5.26 23.91 -3.78
CA LEU A 378 4.44 23.80 -2.57
C LEU A 378 4.27 25.16 -1.88
N ASN A 379 5.33 25.97 -1.79
CA ASN A 379 5.23 27.30 -1.19
C ASN A 379 4.26 28.21 -1.95
N THR A 380 4.20 28.08 -3.29
CA THR A 380 3.23 28.80 -4.10
C THR A 380 1.82 28.29 -3.86
N LEU A 381 1.60 26.97 -3.82
CA LEU A 381 0.29 26.38 -3.58
C LEU A 381 -0.26 26.69 -2.19
N MET A 382 0.61 26.64 -1.17
CA MET A 382 0.27 26.86 0.23
C MET A 382 0.38 28.33 0.65
N GLU A 383 0.77 29.21 -0.26
CA GLU A 383 1.00 30.65 -0.03
C GLU A 383 1.98 30.92 1.15
N GLY A 384 2.91 30.00 1.40
CA GLY A 384 3.79 30.05 2.55
C GLY A 384 4.73 28.85 2.67
N LYS A 385 5.80 29.01 3.47
CA LYS A 385 6.80 27.96 3.73
C LYS A 385 6.35 27.02 4.85
N VAL A 386 5.30 26.25 4.59
CA VAL A 386 4.61 25.45 5.62
C VAL A 386 5.25 24.07 5.82
N PHE A 387 5.94 23.52 4.82
CA PHE A 387 6.55 22.19 4.88
C PHE A 387 7.96 22.22 4.31
N SER A 388 8.82 21.33 4.80
CA SER A 388 10.21 21.21 4.34
C SER A 388 10.41 19.91 3.56
N PHE A 389 11.19 19.97 2.49
CA PHE A 389 11.58 18.80 1.68
C PHE A 389 10.42 17.99 1.06
N PRO A 390 9.36 18.61 0.51
CA PRO A 390 8.37 17.84 -0.24
C PRO A 390 9.01 17.19 -1.47
N LYS A 391 8.51 16.02 -1.87
CA LYS A 391 8.92 15.38 -3.11
C LYS A 391 8.27 16.08 -4.32
N PRO A 392 8.91 16.06 -5.51
CA PRO A 392 8.29 16.63 -6.70
C PRO A 392 7.10 15.80 -7.17
N VAL A 393 6.01 16.46 -7.55
CA VAL A 393 4.81 15.78 -8.06
C VAL A 393 5.12 14.99 -9.35
N ASP A 394 5.96 15.53 -10.23
CA ASP A 394 6.32 14.87 -11.50
C ASP A 394 7.13 13.58 -11.30
N LEU A 395 7.92 13.51 -10.20
CA LEU A 395 8.59 12.27 -9.78
C LEU A 395 7.54 11.21 -9.44
N LEU A 396 6.59 11.54 -8.58
CA LEU A 396 5.54 10.62 -8.16
C LEU A 396 4.67 10.19 -9.34
N ARG A 397 4.26 11.13 -10.20
CA ARG A 397 3.52 10.80 -11.42
C ARG A 397 4.25 9.80 -12.31
N THR A 398 5.57 9.94 -12.45
CA THR A 398 6.39 9.00 -13.23
C THR A 398 6.38 7.61 -12.61
N LEU A 399 6.55 7.51 -11.28
CA LEU A 399 6.52 6.23 -10.58
C LEU A 399 5.13 5.58 -10.60
N LEU A 400 4.07 6.36 -10.42
CA LEU A 400 2.69 5.86 -10.42
C LEU A 400 2.24 5.43 -11.82
N ASN A 401 2.66 6.10 -12.90
CA ASN A 401 2.44 5.60 -14.26
C ASN A 401 3.08 4.21 -14.49
N ILE A 402 4.14 3.88 -13.75
CA ILE A 402 4.80 2.57 -13.82
C ILE A 402 4.09 1.56 -12.92
N GLY A 403 3.79 1.94 -11.69
CA GLY A 403 3.31 1.03 -10.64
C GLY A 403 1.79 0.87 -10.55
N ALA A 404 1.04 1.90 -10.93
CA ALA A 404 -0.42 1.97 -10.93
C ALA A 404 -0.95 2.48 -12.30
N PRO A 405 -0.65 1.76 -13.40
CA PRO A 405 -0.99 2.22 -14.74
C PRO A 405 -2.51 2.20 -15.01
N GLU A 406 -3.29 1.38 -14.29
CA GLU A 406 -4.72 1.20 -14.56
C GLU A 406 -5.56 2.25 -13.85
N SER A 407 -6.70 2.58 -14.43
CA SER A 407 -7.53 3.67 -13.92
C SER A 407 -8.12 3.39 -12.55
N GLN A 408 -8.30 2.14 -12.13
CA GLN A 408 -8.95 1.77 -10.84
C GLN A 408 -7.94 1.42 -9.74
N ASP A 409 -6.64 1.55 -10.02
CA ASP A 409 -5.58 1.11 -9.12
C ASP A 409 -5.60 1.88 -7.80
N ILE A 410 -5.33 1.16 -6.70
CA ILE A 410 -5.22 1.74 -5.35
C ILE A 410 -3.74 2.05 -5.06
N VAL A 411 -3.47 3.32 -4.76
CA VAL A 411 -2.17 3.85 -4.36
C VAL A 411 -2.17 4.10 -2.85
N LEU A 412 -1.20 3.54 -2.12
CA LEU A 412 -1.04 3.78 -0.68
C LEU A 412 0.26 4.52 -0.41
N ASP A 413 0.19 5.53 0.44
CA ASP A 413 1.34 6.23 0.99
C ASP A 413 1.15 6.46 2.49
N PHE A 414 1.83 5.62 3.28
CA PHE A 414 1.77 5.65 4.74
C PHE A 414 2.89 6.47 5.40
N PHE A 415 3.61 7.27 4.60
CA PHE A 415 4.50 8.35 5.04
C PHE A 415 4.16 9.61 4.23
N SER A 416 2.88 9.98 4.26
CA SER A 416 2.31 10.93 3.30
C SER A 416 2.95 12.33 3.35
N GLY A 417 3.41 12.76 4.53
CA GLY A 417 4.04 14.05 4.78
C GLY A 417 3.17 15.20 4.26
N SER A 418 3.65 15.85 3.20
CA SER A 418 2.91 16.95 2.58
C SER A 418 1.74 16.53 1.69
N GLY A 419 1.46 15.25 1.45
CA GLY A 419 0.37 14.81 0.56
C GLY A 419 0.72 14.83 -0.93
N THR A 420 2.01 14.69 -1.28
CA THR A 420 2.47 14.76 -2.68
C THR A 420 1.91 13.65 -3.56
N THR A 421 1.79 12.42 -3.01
CA THR A 421 1.26 11.26 -3.73
C THR A 421 -0.20 11.46 -4.13
N ALA A 422 -1.04 12.00 -3.25
CA ALA A 422 -2.43 12.34 -3.56
C ALA A 422 -2.53 13.39 -4.69
N GLU A 423 -1.73 14.47 -4.65
CA GLU A 423 -1.69 15.43 -5.78
C GLU A 423 -1.28 14.75 -7.10
N ALA A 424 -0.32 13.83 -7.07
CA ALA A 424 0.10 13.10 -8.25
C ALA A 424 -1.03 12.22 -8.83
N VAL A 425 -1.79 11.55 -7.97
CA VAL A 425 -2.97 10.75 -8.37
C VAL A 425 -4.04 11.64 -9.02
N LEU A 426 -4.39 12.76 -8.38
CA LEU A 426 -5.37 13.71 -8.94
C LEU A 426 -4.96 14.23 -10.32
N LYS A 427 -3.67 14.54 -10.51
CA LYS A 427 -3.16 14.96 -11.83
C LYS A 427 -3.26 13.86 -12.87
N LEU A 428 -2.86 12.63 -12.54
CA LEU A 428 -2.95 11.51 -13.47
C LEU A 428 -4.40 11.26 -13.89
N ASN A 429 -5.31 11.17 -12.92
CA ASN A 429 -6.74 11.02 -13.18
C ASN A 429 -7.28 12.16 -14.06
N SER A 430 -6.86 13.40 -13.84
CA SER A 430 -7.30 14.53 -14.66
C SER A 430 -6.80 14.50 -16.11
N GLU A 431 -5.70 13.80 -16.37
CA GLU A 431 -5.07 13.72 -17.69
C GLU A 431 -5.59 12.55 -18.52
N ASP A 432 -5.84 11.41 -17.88
CA ASP A 432 -6.32 10.19 -18.55
C ASP A 432 -7.80 9.89 -18.29
N ASN A 433 -8.50 10.79 -17.60
CA ASN A 433 -9.86 10.60 -17.10
C ASN A 433 -10.02 9.29 -16.32
N GLY A 434 -8.94 8.89 -15.64
CA GLY A 434 -8.89 7.74 -14.77
C GLY A 434 -9.52 8.02 -13.41
N ASN A 435 -9.53 7.00 -12.57
CA ASN A 435 -10.20 7.07 -11.28
C ASN A 435 -9.41 6.30 -10.21
N ARG A 436 -8.08 6.48 -10.24
CA ARG A 436 -7.15 5.86 -9.30
C ARG A 436 -7.48 6.38 -7.92
N LYS A 437 -7.41 5.50 -6.93
CA LYS A 437 -7.76 5.81 -5.55
C LYS A 437 -6.49 5.97 -4.75
N TYR A 438 -6.44 6.91 -3.84
CA TYR A 438 -5.33 7.00 -2.89
C TYR A 438 -5.77 6.72 -1.45
N ILE A 439 -4.84 6.17 -0.67
CA ILE A 439 -4.91 6.04 0.78
C ILE A 439 -3.67 6.72 1.33
N MET A 440 -3.85 7.84 2.03
CA MET A 440 -2.76 8.55 2.71
C MET A 440 -2.82 8.25 4.20
N VAL A 441 -1.66 8.02 4.84
CA VAL A 441 -1.55 7.98 6.30
C VAL A 441 -0.55 9.01 6.77
N GLN A 442 -0.91 9.79 7.79
CA GLN A 442 -0.03 10.76 8.42
C GLN A 442 -0.23 10.75 9.94
N ILE A 443 0.86 10.61 10.68
CA ILE A 443 0.84 10.84 12.12
C ILE A 443 0.60 12.34 12.39
N PRO A 444 -0.24 12.71 13.36
CA PRO A 444 -0.50 14.10 13.73
C PRO A 444 0.66 14.69 14.56
N GLU A 445 1.86 14.71 13.98
CA GLU A 445 3.05 15.28 14.63
C GLU A 445 2.87 16.78 14.87
N GLU A 446 3.01 17.22 16.12
CA GLU A 446 2.89 18.61 16.52
C GLU A 446 3.95 19.49 15.86
N ILE A 447 3.51 20.64 15.37
CA ILE A 447 4.40 21.64 14.76
C ILE A 447 4.88 22.59 15.84
N ASP A 448 6.20 22.71 15.98
CA ASP A 448 6.81 23.68 16.88
C ASP A 448 6.33 25.11 16.60
N SER A 449 5.91 25.82 17.66
CA SER A 449 5.31 27.15 17.59
C SER A 449 6.17 28.22 16.90
N SER A 450 7.50 28.02 16.81
CA SER A 450 8.42 28.91 16.11
C SER A 450 8.36 28.79 14.59
N LYS A 451 7.88 27.64 14.06
CA LYS A 451 7.88 27.31 12.63
C LYS A 451 6.87 28.15 11.85
N PRO A 452 7.14 28.44 10.55
CA PRO A 452 6.21 29.22 9.74
C PRO A 452 4.83 28.58 9.60
N ALA A 453 4.75 27.25 9.54
CA ALA A 453 3.48 26.54 9.45
C ALA A 453 2.56 26.81 10.65
N TYR A 454 3.13 26.83 11.87
CA TYR A 454 2.36 27.15 13.08
C TYR A 454 1.74 28.56 13.01
N LYS A 455 2.53 29.52 12.54
CA LYS A 455 2.10 30.91 12.33
C LYS A 455 1.06 31.05 11.23
N ALA A 456 1.06 30.13 10.26
CA ALA A 456 0.05 30.06 9.20
C ALA A 456 -1.25 29.36 9.65
N GLY A 457 -1.30 28.83 10.89
CA GLY A 457 -2.51 28.26 11.48
C GLY A 457 -2.47 26.74 11.66
N TYR A 458 -1.52 26.04 11.03
CA TYR A 458 -1.39 24.59 11.16
C TYR A 458 -0.87 24.19 12.54
N ARG A 459 -1.39 23.13 13.12
CA ARG A 459 -0.98 22.60 14.42
C ARG A 459 -0.22 21.30 14.28
N THR A 460 -0.56 20.49 13.28
CA THR A 460 0.05 19.20 13.04
C THR A 460 0.37 19.00 11.56
N ILE A 461 1.28 18.07 11.26
CA ILE A 461 1.72 17.81 9.89
C ILE A 461 0.56 17.33 8.99
N ASP A 462 -0.37 16.53 9.51
CA ASP A 462 -1.51 16.00 8.74
C ASP A 462 -2.42 17.11 8.19
N GLU A 463 -2.57 18.22 8.91
CA GLU A 463 -3.36 19.36 8.45
C GLU A 463 -2.75 20.00 7.19
N ILE A 464 -1.42 20.03 7.09
CA ILE A 464 -0.72 20.53 5.90
C ILE A 464 -0.99 19.61 4.70
N GLY A 465 -0.94 18.29 4.91
CA GLY A 465 -1.23 17.30 3.87
C GLY A 465 -2.67 17.40 3.35
N CYS A 466 -3.64 17.45 4.28
CA CYS A 466 -5.05 17.64 3.94
C CYS A 466 -5.30 18.93 3.16
N GLU A 467 -4.71 20.04 3.62
CA GLU A 467 -4.88 21.34 2.98
C GLU A 467 -4.20 21.40 1.60
N ARG A 468 -3.03 20.76 1.44
CA ARG A 468 -2.40 20.65 0.12
C ARG A 468 -3.31 19.94 -0.87
N ILE A 469 -3.92 18.82 -0.45
CA ILE A 469 -4.84 18.04 -1.29
C ILE A 469 -6.03 18.90 -1.72
N LYS A 470 -6.66 19.61 -0.79
CA LYS A 470 -7.77 20.52 -1.09
C LYS A 470 -7.39 21.58 -2.13
N ARG A 471 -6.29 22.30 -1.92
CA ARG A 471 -5.82 23.34 -2.86
C ARG A 471 -5.40 22.77 -4.21
N ALA A 472 -4.75 21.60 -4.21
CA ALA A 472 -4.37 20.92 -5.44
C ALA A 472 -5.60 20.50 -6.25
N ALA A 473 -6.61 19.93 -5.58
CA ALA A 473 -7.87 19.53 -6.19
C ALA A 473 -8.61 20.73 -6.82
N GLU A 474 -8.76 21.83 -6.08
CA GLU A 474 -9.34 23.08 -6.57
C GLU A 474 -8.61 23.61 -7.80
N LYS A 475 -7.28 23.66 -7.73
CA LYS A 475 -6.44 24.12 -8.84
C LYS A 475 -6.61 23.24 -10.07
N ILE A 476 -6.48 21.92 -9.93
CA ILE A 476 -6.62 20.97 -11.05
C ILE A 476 -8.02 21.07 -11.66
N LYS A 477 -9.07 21.16 -10.84
CA LYS A 477 -10.44 21.34 -11.31
C LYS A 477 -10.60 22.62 -12.11
N SER A 478 -10.03 23.74 -11.64
CA SER A 478 -10.07 25.02 -12.34
C SER A 478 -9.32 25.02 -13.68
N GLU A 479 -8.22 24.27 -13.78
CA GLU A 479 -7.36 24.21 -14.96
C GLU A 479 -7.85 23.20 -16.01
N THR A 480 -8.45 22.08 -15.58
CA THR A 480 -8.77 20.95 -16.45
C THR A 480 -10.27 20.72 -16.64
N ASN A 481 -11.09 21.05 -15.62
CA ASN A 481 -12.51 20.70 -15.54
C ASN A 481 -12.78 19.20 -15.84
N ALA A 482 -11.85 18.33 -15.46
CA ALA A 482 -12.01 16.88 -15.61
C ALA A 482 -13.12 16.35 -14.70
N ASP A 483 -13.78 15.27 -15.12
CA ASP A 483 -14.82 14.61 -14.32
C ASP A 483 -14.19 13.46 -13.51
N ILE A 484 -13.57 13.83 -12.39
CA ILE A 484 -12.85 12.91 -11.50
C ILE A 484 -13.25 13.11 -10.04
N ASP A 485 -12.94 12.13 -9.20
CA ASP A 485 -13.03 12.25 -7.74
C ASP A 485 -11.92 13.18 -7.22
N TYR A 486 -12.31 14.40 -6.82
CA TYR A 486 -11.44 15.43 -6.28
C TYR A 486 -11.33 15.40 -4.75
N GLY A 487 -12.22 14.66 -4.08
CA GLY A 487 -12.36 14.67 -2.63
C GLY A 487 -11.49 13.63 -1.93
N PHE A 488 -11.66 13.56 -0.62
CA PHE A 488 -11.21 12.44 0.22
C PHE A 488 -12.06 12.34 1.48
N ARG A 489 -12.29 11.12 1.97
CA ARG A 489 -12.84 10.89 3.30
C ARG A 489 -11.71 10.86 4.33
N LEU A 490 -11.92 11.53 5.46
CA LEU A 490 -10.98 11.71 6.57
C LEU A 490 -11.36 10.82 7.77
N PHE A 491 -10.37 10.13 8.31
CA PHE A 491 -10.49 9.27 9.48
C PHE A 491 -9.34 9.53 10.46
N ARG A 492 -9.58 9.36 11.75
CA ARG A 492 -8.57 9.47 12.81
C ARG A 492 -8.47 8.14 13.56
N LEU A 493 -7.26 7.78 13.99
CA LEU A 493 -7.03 6.63 14.84
C LEU A 493 -6.83 7.13 16.27
N GLU A 494 -7.70 6.68 17.16
CA GLU A 494 -7.69 7.10 18.57
C GLU A 494 -7.60 5.88 19.48
N GLU A 495 -6.87 6.02 20.59
CA GLU A 495 -6.87 5.03 21.66
C GLU A 495 -7.92 5.39 22.71
N PRO A 496 -8.84 4.48 23.06
CA PRO A 496 -9.73 4.71 24.20
C PRO A 496 -8.94 4.76 25.51
N TYR A 497 -9.20 5.75 26.35
CA TYR A 497 -8.36 6.08 27.51
C TYR A 497 -9.05 5.90 28.88
N GLY A 498 -8.24 5.74 29.92
CA GLY A 498 -8.66 5.85 31.33
C GLY A 498 -9.81 4.92 31.73
N GLN A 499 -10.84 5.50 32.35
CA GLN A 499 -12.02 4.79 32.88
C GLN A 499 -12.73 3.92 31.83
N VAL A 500 -12.66 4.27 30.54
CA VAL A 500 -13.26 3.45 29.47
C VAL A 500 -12.63 2.06 29.43
N LEU A 501 -11.31 1.98 29.55
CA LEU A 501 -10.58 0.71 29.54
C LEU A 501 -10.90 -0.12 30.79
N ASP A 502 -10.88 0.52 31.96
CA ASP A 502 -11.21 -0.13 33.24
C ASP A 502 -12.64 -0.71 33.23
N ASP A 503 -13.61 0.06 32.70
CA ASP A 503 -15.00 -0.37 32.58
C ASP A 503 -15.18 -1.56 31.63
N LEU A 504 -14.43 -1.58 30.51
CA LEU A 504 -14.45 -2.69 29.55
C LEU A 504 -13.80 -3.95 30.13
N GLU A 505 -12.68 -3.81 30.84
CA GLU A 505 -11.96 -4.92 31.49
C GLU A 505 -12.78 -5.53 32.64
N ALA A 506 -13.40 -4.71 33.48
CA ALA A 506 -14.21 -5.15 34.62
C ALA A 506 -15.52 -5.85 34.21
N PHE A 507 -16.01 -5.63 32.99
CA PHE A 507 -17.25 -6.24 32.52
C PHE A 507 -17.19 -7.76 32.49
N ASN A 508 -18.13 -8.40 33.20
CA ASN A 508 -18.33 -9.84 33.21
C ASN A 508 -19.80 -10.18 32.87
N PRO A 509 -20.06 -10.77 31.69
CA PRO A 509 -21.42 -11.11 31.26
C PRO A 509 -22.09 -12.22 32.08
N GLU A 510 -21.32 -12.96 32.92
CA GLU A 510 -21.82 -14.07 33.74
C GLU A 510 -22.09 -13.68 35.21
N GLN A 511 -21.64 -12.51 35.68
CA GLN A 511 -21.91 -12.01 37.03
C GLN A 511 -23.12 -11.06 37.03
N GLY A 512 -23.91 -11.08 38.11
CA GLY A 512 -25.25 -10.47 38.21
C GLY A 512 -25.39 -8.96 37.93
N ASP A 513 -24.30 -8.23 37.71
CA ASP A 513 -24.33 -6.84 37.20
C ASP A 513 -24.62 -6.77 35.68
N ALA A 514 -24.51 -7.90 34.95
CA ALA A 514 -24.93 -8.04 33.55
C ALA A 514 -26.46 -8.03 33.33
N LEU A 515 -27.24 -7.87 34.40
CA LEU A 515 -28.69 -7.67 34.33
C LEU A 515 -29.08 -6.27 33.82
N PHE A 516 -28.12 -5.33 33.73
CA PHE A 516 -28.35 -4.00 33.18
C PHE A 516 -27.42 -3.78 31.98
N SER A 517 -27.96 -3.70 30.76
CA SER A 517 -27.24 -3.13 29.62
C SER A 517 -26.90 -1.67 29.97
N GLY A 518 -25.61 -1.35 30.05
CA GLY A 518 -25.14 0.03 30.19
C GLY A 518 -24.99 0.68 28.83
N ASP A 519 -25.04 2.02 28.77
CA ASP A 519 -24.61 2.74 27.58
C ASP A 519 -23.08 2.75 27.52
N TYR A 520 -22.51 1.68 26.96
CA TYR A 520 -21.08 1.56 26.67
C TYR A 520 -20.71 2.17 25.32
N VAL A 521 -21.70 2.51 24.49
CA VAL A 521 -21.47 3.16 23.19
C VAL A 521 -20.96 4.58 23.42
N SER A 522 -21.54 5.31 24.37
CA SER A 522 -21.08 6.67 24.72
C SER A 522 -19.65 6.74 25.27
N LYS A 523 -19.05 5.61 25.65
CA LYS A 523 -17.62 5.54 26.00
C LYS A 523 -16.69 5.80 24.80
N PHE A 524 -17.22 5.70 23.59
CA PHE A 524 -16.52 6.02 22.35
C PHE A 524 -16.96 7.36 21.75
N ASP A 525 -17.79 8.14 22.46
CA ASP A 525 -18.20 9.48 22.02
C ASP A 525 -17.04 10.47 22.12
N ASN A 526 -16.97 11.39 21.17
CA ASN A 526 -16.08 12.55 21.21
C ASN A 526 -14.59 12.19 21.44
N LEU A 527 -14.15 11.04 20.92
CA LEU A 527 -12.72 10.68 20.92
C LEU A 527 -11.90 11.64 20.03
N ASP A 528 -12.54 12.29 19.07
CA ASP A 528 -11.97 13.37 18.28
C ASP A 528 -12.44 14.76 18.76
N GLN A 529 -11.80 15.80 18.23
CA GLN A 529 -12.18 17.18 18.49
C GLN A 529 -13.51 17.60 17.82
N GLN A 530 -14.07 16.77 16.93
CA GLN A 530 -15.31 17.09 16.18
C GLN A 530 -16.57 16.57 16.87
N GLY A 531 -16.43 15.72 17.89
CA GLY A 531 -17.55 15.19 18.64
C GLY A 531 -18.26 14.04 17.95
N THR A 532 -17.49 13.17 17.29
CA THR A 532 -18.04 12.01 16.58
C THR A 532 -18.74 11.05 17.56
N PRO A 533 -19.99 10.60 17.27
CA PRO A 533 -20.69 9.65 18.12
C PRO A 533 -20.01 8.29 18.17
N GLY A 534 -20.07 7.63 19.32
CA GLY A 534 -19.43 6.34 19.57
C GLY A 534 -19.97 5.22 18.68
N ARG A 535 -21.25 5.30 18.30
CA ARG A 535 -21.85 4.38 17.32
C ARG A 535 -21.09 4.41 15.99
N ASP A 536 -20.79 5.59 15.47
CA ASP A 536 -20.10 5.77 14.19
C ASP A 536 -18.65 5.30 14.27
N THR A 537 -17.97 5.54 15.40
CA THR A 537 -16.63 5.02 15.68
C THR A 537 -16.58 3.48 15.69
N ILE A 538 -17.51 2.85 16.43
CA ILE A 538 -17.60 1.38 16.51
C ILE A 538 -17.93 0.81 15.13
N LEU A 539 -18.92 1.38 14.44
CA LEU A 539 -19.36 0.94 13.13
C LEU A 539 -18.24 1.02 12.09
N ALA A 540 -17.58 2.18 11.97
CA ALA A 540 -16.48 2.38 11.02
C ALA A 540 -15.36 1.36 11.23
N THR A 541 -14.98 1.12 12.50
CA THR A 541 -13.93 0.14 12.79
C THR A 541 -14.36 -1.28 12.45
N TRP A 542 -15.61 -1.64 12.72
CA TRP A 542 -16.14 -2.97 12.44
C TRP A 542 -16.31 -3.24 10.96
N LEU A 543 -16.75 -2.26 10.17
CA LEU A 543 -16.82 -2.38 8.72
C LEU A 543 -15.45 -2.71 8.12
N VAL A 544 -14.38 -2.08 8.63
CA VAL A 544 -13.01 -2.39 8.22
C VAL A 544 -12.58 -3.79 8.65
N GLN A 545 -12.84 -4.17 9.91
CA GLN A 545 -12.53 -5.52 10.43
C GLN A 545 -13.27 -6.63 9.66
N ASP A 546 -14.47 -6.34 9.17
CA ASP A 546 -15.34 -7.29 8.47
C ASP A 546 -15.16 -7.32 6.95
N GLY A 547 -14.27 -6.50 6.41
CA GLY A 547 -13.85 -6.53 4.99
C GLY A 547 -14.59 -5.55 4.07
N TYR A 548 -15.47 -4.69 4.60
CA TYR A 548 -16.23 -3.72 3.81
C TYR A 548 -15.43 -2.45 3.48
N GLY A 549 -14.38 -2.14 4.24
CA GLY A 549 -13.53 -0.96 4.03
C GLY A 549 -14.06 0.30 4.69
N LEU A 550 -13.41 1.42 4.38
CA LEU A 550 -13.70 2.74 4.99
C LEU A 550 -14.70 3.57 4.18
N THR A 551 -15.00 3.16 2.95
CA THR A 551 -15.89 3.88 2.04
C THR A 551 -17.27 3.23 1.92
N ALA A 552 -17.51 2.12 2.64
CA ALA A 552 -18.78 1.43 2.59
C ALA A 552 -19.90 2.21 3.28
N ASP A 553 -21.05 2.30 2.63
CA ASP A 553 -22.26 2.88 3.21
C ASP A 553 -23.14 1.76 3.80
N THR A 554 -23.79 2.05 4.93
CA THR A 554 -24.77 1.14 5.54
C THR A 554 -26.19 1.53 5.15
N ARG A 555 -27.08 0.54 5.06
CA ARG A 555 -28.52 0.75 4.97
C ARG A 555 -29.15 0.54 6.33
N GLN A 556 -30.05 1.43 6.72
CA GLN A 556 -30.88 1.25 7.91
C GLN A 556 -32.04 0.30 7.62
N VAL A 557 -32.28 -0.63 8.54
CA VAL A 557 -33.41 -1.55 8.51
C VAL A 557 -34.17 -1.44 9.82
N GLU A 558 -35.39 -0.92 9.75
CA GLU A 558 -36.27 -0.83 10.92
C GLU A 558 -36.81 -2.21 11.31
N LEU A 559 -36.60 -2.59 12.57
CA LEU A 559 -37.20 -3.76 13.19
C LEU A 559 -38.53 -3.38 13.85
N ALA A 560 -38.80 -3.81 15.09
CA ALA A 560 -40.04 -3.45 15.78
C ALA A 560 -39.94 -2.06 16.43
N GLY A 561 -38.79 -1.75 17.03
CA GLY A 561 -38.42 -0.44 17.59
C GLY A 561 -36.92 -0.15 17.51
N TYR A 562 -36.11 -1.05 16.93
CA TYR A 562 -34.67 -0.90 16.77
C TYR A 562 -34.28 -0.67 15.30
N SER A 563 -33.41 0.31 15.05
CA SER A 563 -32.83 0.56 13.72
C SER A 563 -31.53 -0.22 13.55
N LEU A 564 -31.52 -1.13 12.59
CA LEU A 564 -30.40 -2.04 12.34
C LEU A 564 -29.53 -1.55 11.18
N ASP A 565 -28.24 -1.37 11.44
CA ASP A 565 -27.24 -1.14 10.41
C ASP A 565 -26.96 -2.41 9.61
N VAL A 566 -27.07 -2.35 8.29
CA VAL A 566 -26.75 -3.47 7.40
C VAL A 566 -25.77 -3.04 6.32
N CYS A 567 -24.67 -3.79 6.18
CA CYS A 567 -23.72 -3.64 5.09
C CYS A 567 -23.50 -5.00 4.43
N GLY A 568 -23.72 -5.10 3.12
CA GLY A 568 -23.67 -6.38 2.41
C GLY A 568 -24.58 -7.44 3.06
N ASP A 569 -23.97 -8.52 3.53
CA ASP A 569 -24.61 -9.65 4.22
C ASP A 569 -24.41 -9.62 5.75
N SER A 570 -23.97 -8.49 6.32
CA SER A 570 -23.76 -8.32 7.76
C SER A 570 -24.71 -7.30 8.35
N ALA A 571 -25.30 -7.65 9.49
CA ALA A 571 -26.05 -6.73 10.33
C ALA A 571 -25.28 -6.39 11.60
N TYR A 572 -25.41 -5.15 12.08
CA TYR A 572 -24.68 -4.62 13.22
C TYR A 572 -25.64 -4.11 14.29
N ILE A 573 -25.51 -4.67 15.50
CA ILE A 573 -26.29 -4.26 16.67
C ILE A 573 -25.30 -3.59 17.63
N ILE A 574 -25.31 -2.26 17.64
CA ILE A 574 -24.33 -1.43 18.37
C ILE A 574 -25.01 -0.69 19.51
N GLU A 575 -26.09 0.02 19.23
CA GLU A 575 -26.86 0.78 20.24
C GLU A 575 -27.60 -0.15 21.22
N PRO A 576 -27.82 0.28 22.47
CA PRO A 576 -28.67 -0.44 23.40
C PRO A 576 -30.15 -0.37 22.99
N GLY A 577 -30.98 -1.23 23.61
CA GLY A 577 -32.44 -1.19 23.45
C GLY A 577 -33.02 -2.22 22.47
N LEU A 578 -32.24 -3.19 22.00
CA LEU A 578 -32.78 -4.33 21.25
C LEU A 578 -33.72 -5.16 22.15
N THR A 579 -34.95 -5.41 21.70
CA THR A 579 -35.96 -6.18 22.45
C THR A 579 -36.24 -7.56 21.83
N SER A 580 -36.95 -8.42 22.56
CA SER A 580 -37.45 -9.70 22.01
C SER A 580 -38.35 -9.52 20.78
N ASP A 581 -39.09 -8.42 20.68
CA ASP A 581 -39.95 -8.16 19.52
C ASP A 581 -39.11 -7.75 18.28
N ASP A 582 -37.99 -7.06 18.48
CA ASP A 582 -37.01 -6.81 17.42
C ASP A 582 -36.36 -8.09 16.93
N VAL A 583 -35.98 -9.00 17.83
CA VAL A 583 -35.43 -10.31 17.45
C VAL A 583 -36.44 -11.11 16.61
N LYS A 584 -37.71 -11.15 17.00
CA LYS A 584 -38.77 -11.81 16.21
C LYS A 584 -38.96 -11.12 14.84
N SER A 585 -38.94 -9.79 14.81
CA SER A 585 -39.05 -9.02 13.56
C SER A 585 -37.92 -9.37 12.60
N MET A 586 -36.67 -9.33 13.09
CA MET A 586 -35.48 -9.67 12.32
C MET A 586 -35.53 -11.11 11.78
N VAL A 587 -35.87 -12.09 12.62
CA VAL A 587 -36.02 -13.49 12.20
C VAL A 587 -37.07 -13.62 11.10
N THR A 588 -38.22 -12.95 11.26
CA THR A 588 -39.29 -12.96 10.25
C THR A 588 -38.81 -12.39 8.92
N MET A 589 -38.07 -11.28 8.94
CA MET A 589 -37.48 -10.66 7.75
C MET A 589 -36.41 -11.54 7.08
N ILE A 590 -35.65 -12.31 7.85
CA ILE A 590 -34.68 -13.27 7.31
C ILE A 590 -35.39 -14.43 6.62
N GLU A 591 -36.42 -14.98 7.26
CA GLU A 591 -37.19 -16.13 6.78
C GLU A 591 -38.00 -15.84 5.52
N ASN A 592 -38.58 -14.64 5.43
CA ASN A 592 -39.36 -14.21 4.27
C ASN A 592 -38.49 -13.63 3.14
N GLY A 593 -37.17 -13.48 3.37
CA GLY A 593 -36.20 -13.00 2.39
C GLY A 593 -36.08 -11.47 2.27
N SER A 594 -36.80 -10.67 3.06
CA SER A 594 -36.68 -9.21 3.04
C SER A 594 -35.39 -8.69 3.68
N LEU A 595 -34.75 -9.50 4.52
CA LEU A 595 -33.42 -9.24 5.10
C LEU A 595 -32.46 -10.36 4.73
N ASN A 596 -31.60 -10.11 3.74
CA ASN A 596 -30.62 -11.10 3.29
C ASN A 596 -29.26 -10.87 3.94
N ILE A 597 -29.04 -11.52 5.08
CA ILE A 597 -27.78 -11.51 5.84
C ILE A 597 -27.33 -12.93 6.14
N SER A 598 -26.03 -13.09 6.41
CA SER A 598 -25.37 -14.33 6.84
C SER A 598 -24.67 -14.18 8.21
N ARG A 599 -24.46 -12.92 8.63
CA ARG A 599 -23.73 -12.56 9.86
C ARG A 599 -24.47 -11.47 10.63
N VAL A 600 -24.54 -11.62 11.95
CA VAL A 600 -24.96 -10.58 12.89
C VAL A 600 -23.80 -10.31 13.85
N VAL A 601 -23.31 -9.08 13.86
CA VAL A 601 -22.25 -8.62 14.76
C VAL A 601 -22.88 -7.79 15.86
N VAL A 602 -22.56 -8.11 17.11
CA VAL A 602 -23.22 -7.56 18.27
C VAL A 602 -22.22 -6.95 19.24
N PHE A 603 -22.50 -5.73 19.68
CA PHE A 603 -21.77 -5.12 20.79
C PHE A 603 -22.31 -5.70 22.09
N GLY A 604 -21.57 -6.63 22.66
CA GLY A 604 -22.10 -7.44 23.76
C GLY A 604 -22.45 -6.64 25.01
N TYR A 605 -21.88 -5.45 25.18
CA TYR A 605 -22.22 -4.52 26.25
C TYR A 605 -23.60 -3.86 26.11
N SER A 606 -24.15 -3.81 24.90
CA SER A 606 -25.39 -3.10 24.59
C SER A 606 -26.65 -3.96 24.69
N ILE A 607 -26.52 -5.26 24.95
CA ILE A 607 -27.66 -6.19 24.95
C ILE A 607 -27.75 -6.94 26.27
N GLU A 608 -28.98 -7.03 26.81
CA GLU A 608 -29.27 -7.90 27.94
C GLU A 608 -28.99 -9.37 27.62
N PHE A 609 -28.46 -10.12 28.59
CA PHE A 609 -28.14 -11.54 28.43
C PHE A 609 -29.32 -12.39 27.92
N SER A 610 -30.54 -12.10 28.39
CA SER A 610 -31.78 -12.77 27.99
C SER A 610 -32.06 -12.61 26.49
N VAL A 611 -31.96 -11.38 25.98
CA VAL A 611 -32.18 -11.03 24.57
C VAL A 611 -31.07 -11.61 23.69
N MET A 612 -29.81 -11.55 24.14
CA MET A 612 -28.68 -12.18 23.43
C MET A 612 -28.87 -13.69 23.29
N HIS A 613 -29.32 -14.37 24.35
CA HIS A 613 -29.58 -15.81 24.30
C HIS A 613 -30.74 -16.14 23.35
N GLU A 614 -31.81 -15.35 23.38
CA GLU A 614 -32.93 -15.47 22.45
C GLU A 614 -32.48 -15.29 20.99
N LEU A 615 -31.69 -14.25 20.72
CA LEU A 615 -31.11 -13.95 19.42
C LEU A 615 -30.33 -15.14 18.86
N LYS A 616 -29.34 -15.63 19.62
CA LYS A 616 -28.49 -16.78 19.22
C LYS A 616 -29.32 -18.03 18.96
N LYS A 617 -30.26 -18.33 19.85
CA LYS A 617 -31.13 -19.51 19.73
C LYS A 617 -31.98 -19.44 18.47
N ASN A 618 -32.67 -18.33 18.25
CA ASN A 618 -33.57 -18.18 17.10
C ASN A 618 -32.80 -18.20 15.77
N LEU A 619 -31.64 -17.54 15.68
CA LEU A 619 -30.82 -17.54 14.47
C LEU A 619 -30.18 -18.90 14.17
N SER A 620 -30.02 -19.78 15.18
CA SER A 620 -29.51 -21.14 14.98
C SER A 620 -30.52 -22.14 14.41
N VAL A 621 -31.82 -21.82 14.41
CA VAL A 621 -32.92 -22.75 14.05
C VAL A 621 -33.84 -22.21 12.94
N LEU A 622 -33.30 -21.42 12.02
CA LEU A 622 -34.04 -20.87 10.89
C LEU A 622 -34.61 -21.97 9.97
N LYS A 623 -35.89 -21.85 9.62
CA LYS A 623 -36.66 -22.77 8.76
C LYS A 623 -36.27 -22.67 7.30
N SER A 624 -35.80 -21.51 6.85
CA SER A 624 -35.28 -21.27 5.50
C SER A 624 -34.02 -22.06 5.17
N GLY A 625 -33.38 -22.69 6.17
CA GLY A 625 -32.13 -23.43 5.99
C GLY A 625 -30.89 -22.53 5.83
N LYS A 626 -31.04 -21.21 6.00
CA LYS A 626 -29.90 -20.27 6.04
C LYS A 626 -29.06 -20.52 7.29
N SER A 627 -27.75 -20.54 7.12
CA SER A 627 -26.80 -20.56 8.23
C SER A 627 -26.51 -19.12 8.66
N MET A 628 -26.62 -18.84 9.95
CA MET A 628 -26.33 -17.53 10.53
C MET A 628 -25.18 -17.63 11.53
N THR A 629 -24.23 -16.71 11.43
CA THR A 629 -23.18 -16.54 12.43
C THR A 629 -23.49 -15.33 13.31
N VAL A 630 -23.50 -15.52 14.62
CA VAL A 630 -23.59 -14.42 15.60
C VAL A 630 -22.19 -14.20 16.18
N ILE A 631 -21.67 -12.99 16.05
CA ILE A 631 -20.34 -12.59 16.53
C ILE A 631 -20.50 -11.55 17.64
N GLU A 632 -20.05 -11.88 18.84
CA GLU A 632 -19.98 -10.94 19.95
C GLU A 632 -18.61 -10.24 19.95
N ARG A 633 -18.61 -8.92 20.11
CA ARG A 633 -17.40 -8.11 20.27
C ARG A 633 -17.45 -7.39 21.61
N PHE A 634 -16.41 -7.60 22.43
CA PHE A 634 -16.18 -6.95 23.74
C PHE A 634 -14.88 -6.16 23.78
#